data_AF-A0A947KJG6-F1
#
_entry.id   AF-A0A947KJG6-F1
#
_cell.length_a   1.000
_cell.length_b   1.000
_cell.length_c   1.000
_cell.angle_alpha   90.00
_cell.angle_beta   90.00
_cell.angle_gamma   90.00
#
_symmetry.space_group_name_H-M   'P 1'
#
loop_
_entity.id
_entity.type
_entity.pdbx_description
1 polymer ?
#
loop_
_entity_poly.entity_id
_entity_poly.type
_entity_poly.pdbx_seq_one_letter_code
_entity_poly.pdbx_strand_id
1 'polypeptide(L)'
;MQRLVYVPNGSERKGRIFHVAQRNPKANDANPGTKTLPFKTISKAAALAKMHDSVVIDAGVYREEIILPEKTPLFDYFGVPSFRAAPGKKVWIRGSDVFAPEWRPVAGSVYRARLPEELFNEGAYNPYRLSTLMDAPDAVRPCAGPMLPETLGQLYLNDQPLNQLTSEADVLATRNSFAILADGREVLVHFPGRTPPQDGVELTIRQRCFKPLFKGPVMIQTVGLDVRHAAEPGPFCRCRPLTIRCNPGIGIVVHKTGPVLDGDEATCSDMGFPAYVSATSIVMRTVVTKIGTNSRYVAESEDGGRHWCPVANPSEADPGAPGSYFLDPAKNVLIRSWQRDRPDADQEGSFGKMSHEVMVQYSRDGACTWTAPEILDCSTYYYRLIVLRNGELLWPYECTQDGRLKSGVMIGTWRADLSGVNWQRGPLLEVTPGQSGGGACEMQVCQFPDGRVFAILRQQGGGLVSDITRGWGVKFRSVSADNGRTWSALEPLTDEEGGLVYSGSSWPGTIASSKTGKVYVLFNPIVPNWWGCEMRLAVHIAEVDPERLCLLKKTIAVIETRHPEHHQFVRFSNWQVVEERGTGRWLLFMKLAISEYCPLRLGYDFATYRYAISLPE
;
A
#
# COMPACT_ATOMS: atom_id res chain seq x y z
N MET A 1 21.55 25.10 36.92
CA MET A 1 22.06 24.77 35.57
C MET A 1 23.12 23.69 35.69
N GLN A 2 22.75 22.41 35.53
CA GLN A 2 23.73 21.34 35.37
C GLN A 2 24.09 21.28 33.88
N ARG A 3 25.35 21.58 33.56
CA ARG A 3 25.92 21.44 32.22
C ARG A 3 26.00 19.94 31.91
N LEU A 4 25.17 19.47 31.00
CA LEU A 4 25.35 18.17 30.36
C LEU A 4 26.70 18.19 29.63
N VAL A 5 27.69 17.49 30.18
CA VAL A 5 28.95 17.21 29.50
C VAL A 5 28.68 16.04 28.56
N TYR A 6 28.75 16.29 27.25
CA TYR A 6 28.80 15.23 26.27
C TYR A 6 30.10 14.46 26.49
N VAL A 7 30.01 13.23 26.99
CA VAL A 7 31.14 12.29 27.01
C VAL A 7 31.04 11.48 25.72
N PRO A 8 31.89 11.71 24.71
CA PRO A 8 31.94 10.84 23.54
C PRO A 8 32.63 9.53 23.95
N ASN A 9 31.91 8.65 24.65
CA ASN A 9 32.36 7.28 24.88
C ASN A 9 31.91 6.40 23.72
N GLY A 10 32.67 6.48 22.65
CA GLY A 10 32.63 5.57 21.52
C GLY A 10 33.62 6.07 20.48
N SER A 11 34.78 5.43 20.39
CA SER A 11 35.60 5.56 19.18
C SER A 11 34.68 5.36 17.97
N GLU A 12 34.74 6.24 16.96
CA GLU A 12 34.12 5.96 15.67
C GLU A 12 34.64 4.58 15.21
N ARG A 13 33.83 3.54 15.39
CA ARG A 13 34.16 2.22 14.86
C ARG A 13 34.07 2.33 13.35
N LYS A 14 35.20 2.59 12.70
CA LYS A 14 35.33 2.51 11.25
C LYS A 14 35.13 1.05 10.84
N GLY A 15 33.95 0.73 10.33
CA GLY A 15 33.70 -0.55 9.69
C GLY A 15 34.53 -0.74 8.42
N ARG A 16 34.69 -1.99 8.02
CA ARG A 16 35.42 -2.37 6.81
C ARG A 16 34.57 -2.06 5.58
N ILE A 17 35.25 -1.80 4.45
CA ILE A 17 34.60 -1.63 3.16
C ILE A 17 34.97 -2.82 2.29
N PHE A 18 33.96 -3.61 1.91
CA PHE A 18 34.09 -4.69 0.94
C PHE A 18 33.59 -4.20 -0.42
N HIS A 19 34.29 -4.58 -1.49
CA HIS A 19 33.93 -4.30 -2.86
C HIS A 19 33.50 -5.58 -3.57
N VAL A 20 32.37 -5.52 -4.25
CA VAL A 20 31.82 -6.60 -5.09
C VAL A 20 31.72 -6.07 -6.52
N ALA A 21 32.23 -6.81 -7.49
CA ALA A 21 32.17 -6.39 -8.89
C ALA A 21 32.12 -7.59 -9.84
N GLN A 22 30.92 -8.15 -10.07
CA GLN A 22 30.74 -9.36 -10.89
C GLN A 22 31.35 -9.24 -12.30
N ARG A 23 31.33 -8.04 -12.89
CA ARG A 23 31.86 -7.79 -14.25
C ARG A 23 33.36 -7.51 -14.30
N ASN A 24 34.03 -7.34 -13.15
CA ASN A 24 35.47 -7.13 -13.13
C ASN A 24 36.20 -8.47 -13.40
N PRO A 25 37.10 -8.54 -14.39
CA PRO A 25 37.86 -9.77 -14.69
C PRO A 25 38.71 -10.28 -13.53
N LYS A 26 39.11 -9.41 -12.60
CA LYS A 26 39.88 -9.76 -11.40
C LYS A 26 39.02 -10.17 -10.21
N ALA A 27 37.69 -10.08 -10.32
CA ALA A 27 36.80 -10.43 -9.22
C ALA A 27 36.77 -11.93 -8.97
N ASN A 28 36.94 -12.32 -7.70
CA ASN A 28 36.92 -13.71 -7.24
C ASN A 28 36.50 -13.74 -5.77
N ASP A 29 35.70 -14.72 -5.35
CA ASP A 29 35.26 -14.84 -3.96
C ASP A 29 36.36 -15.32 -2.99
N ALA A 30 37.51 -15.72 -3.51
CA ALA A 30 38.73 -15.94 -2.73
C ALA A 30 39.53 -14.64 -2.47
N ASN A 31 39.18 -13.52 -3.12
CA ASN A 31 39.88 -12.25 -2.93
C ASN A 31 39.62 -11.65 -1.53
N PRO A 32 40.39 -10.63 -1.10
CA PRO A 32 40.12 -9.93 0.16
C PRO A 32 38.92 -8.96 0.12
N GLY A 33 38.30 -8.74 -1.04
CA GLY A 33 37.18 -7.81 -1.19
C GLY A 33 37.61 -6.34 -1.22
N THR A 34 38.82 -6.04 -1.67
CA THR A 34 39.30 -4.65 -1.84
C THR A 34 38.87 -4.09 -3.19
N LYS A 35 39.01 -2.77 -3.40
CA LYS A 35 38.69 -2.14 -4.70
C LYS A 35 39.48 -2.73 -5.87
N THR A 36 40.73 -3.17 -5.64
CA THR A 36 41.62 -3.73 -6.68
C THR A 36 41.43 -5.24 -6.85
N LEU A 37 41.09 -5.97 -5.79
CA LEU A 37 40.76 -7.38 -5.78
C LEU A 37 39.38 -7.58 -5.13
N PRO A 38 38.30 -7.26 -5.86
CA PRO A 38 36.95 -7.32 -5.32
C PRO A 38 36.44 -8.76 -5.25
N PHE A 39 35.42 -9.00 -4.42
CA PHE A 39 34.63 -10.22 -4.49
C PHE A 39 33.84 -10.30 -5.80
N LYS A 40 33.48 -11.52 -6.22
CA LYS A 40 32.65 -11.76 -7.40
C LYS A 40 31.16 -11.67 -7.05
N THR A 41 30.77 -12.13 -5.87
CA THR A 41 29.38 -12.24 -5.42
C THR A 41 29.06 -11.34 -4.23
N ILE A 42 27.79 -10.97 -4.09
CA ILE A 42 27.31 -10.23 -2.91
C ILE A 42 27.25 -11.17 -1.70
N SER A 43 26.88 -12.44 -1.93
CA SER A 43 26.80 -13.46 -0.89
C SER A 43 28.13 -13.63 -0.14
N LYS A 44 29.26 -13.60 -0.85
CA LYS A 44 30.58 -13.67 -0.20
C LYS A 44 30.83 -12.49 0.73
N ALA A 45 30.46 -11.28 0.32
CA ALA A 45 30.60 -10.09 1.15
C ALA A 45 29.63 -10.12 2.36
N ALA A 46 28.38 -10.54 2.14
CA ALA A 46 27.37 -10.65 3.19
C ALA A 46 27.76 -11.64 4.30
N ALA A 47 28.41 -12.75 3.94
CA ALA A 47 28.92 -13.72 4.92
C ALA A 47 30.04 -13.17 5.83
N LEU A 48 30.70 -12.08 5.42
CA LEU A 48 31.79 -11.44 6.17
C LEU A 48 31.39 -10.12 6.84
N ALA A 49 30.35 -9.47 6.32
CA ALA A 49 29.88 -8.18 6.77
C ALA A 49 29.34 -8.27 8.20
N LYS A 50 29.87 -7.41 9.06
CA LYS A 50 29.44 -7.25 10.45
C LYS A 50 28.90 -5.84 10.65
N MET A 51 28.55 -5.54 11.89
CA MET A 51 28.15 -4.19 12.27
C MET A 51 29.19 -3.15 11.83
N HIS A 52 28.68 -2.01 11.36
CA HIS A 52 29.40 -0.88 10.75
C HIS A 52 30.06 -1.15 9.38
N ASP A 53 30.14 -2.40 8.92
CA ASP A 53 30.74 -2.71 7.62
C ASP A 53 29.86 -2.20 6.45
N SER A 54 30.51 -1.91 5.34
CA SER A 54 29.87 -1.49 4.09
C SER A 54 30.27 -2.39 2.92
N VAL A 55 29.29 -2.85 2.17
CA VAL A 55 29.47 -3.61 0.92
C VAL A 55 29.12 -2.69 -0.24
N VAL A 56 30.13 -2.29 -1.01
CA VAL A 56 30.01 -1.45 -2.21
C VAL A 56 29.96 -2.34 -3.44
N ILE A 57 28.83 -2.29 -4.16
CA ILE A 57 28.50 -3.23 -5.24
C ILE A 57 28.54 -2.49 -6.58
N ASP A 58 29.39 -2.93 -7.49
CA ASP A 58 29.49 -2.37 -8.85
C ASP A 58 28.37 -2.92 -9.76
N ALA A 59 28.14 -2.24 -10.89
CA ALA A 59 27.04 -2.52 -11.80
C ALA A 59 26.96 -3.99 -12.23
N GLY A 60 25.75 -4.55 -12.22
CA GLY A 60 25.53 -5.95 -12.55
C GLY A 60 24.10 -6.41 -12.28
N VAL A 61 23.81 -7.63 -12.73
CA VAL A 61 22.60 -8.37 -12.38
C VAL A 61 23.03 -9.57 -11.56
N TYR A 62 22.87 -9.45 -10.25
CA TYR A 62 23.25 -10.44 -9.26
C TYR A 62 22.04 -11.33 -8.98
N ARG A 63 22.07 -12.55 -9.52
CA ARG A 63 21.01 -13.55 -9.31
C ARG A 63 21.38 -14.40 -8.10
N GLU A 64 21.11 -13.88 -6.91
CA GLU A 64 21.60 -14.43 -5.63
C GLU A 64 20.51 -14.48 -4.56
N GLU A 65 20.54 -15.51 -3.72
CA GLU A 65 19.83 -15.55 -2.44
C GLU A 65 20.88 -15.26 -1.36
N ILE A 66 20.97 -13.99 -0.95
CA ILE A 66 22.01 -13.49 -0.06
C ILE A 66 21.68 -13.92 1.36
N ILE A 67 22.46 -14.85 1.90
CA ILE A 67 22.27 -15.37 3.25
C ILE A 67 22.78 -14.35 4.28
N LEU A 68 21.93 -14.00 5.25
CA LEU A 68 22.26 -13.20 6.41
C LEU A 68 22.40 -14.12 7.63
N PRO A 69 23.65 -14.47 8.04
CA PRO A 69 23.87 -15.53 9.01
C PRO A 69 23.56 -15.11 10.45
N GLU A 70 23.81 -13.85 10.80
CA GLU A 70 23.74 -13.36 12.18
C GLU A 70 22.72 -12.24 12.31
N LYS A 71 21.97 -12.26 13.43
CA LYS A 71 21.01 -11.22 13.77
C LYS A 71 21.74 -9.99 14.32
N THR A 72 21.58 -8.83 13.69
CA THR A 72 22.08 -7.57 14.23
C THR A 72 21.18 -7.09 15.39
N PRO A 73 21.76 -6.57 16.49
CA PRO A 73 20.99 -6.05 17.62
C PRO A 73 20.00 -4.96 17.22
N LEU A 74 18.82 -4.98 17.84
CA LEU A 74 17.73 -4.06 17.54
C LEU A 74 17.96 -2.61 17.97
N PHE A 75 19.01 -2.27 18.73
CA PHE A 75 19.19 -0.92 19.28
C PHE A 75 20.42 -0.18 18.74
N ASP A 76 21.24 -0.82 17.90
CA ASP A 76 22.45 -0.22 17.33
C ASP A 76 22.23 0.13 15.85
N TYR A 77 21.55 1.25 15.66
CA TYR A 77 20.98 1.66 14.38
C TYR A 77 22.00 2.21 13.39
N PHE A 78 23.00 2.93 13.88
CA PHE A 78 24.08 3.48 13.07
C PHE A 78 25.15 2.41 12.76
N GLY A 79 25.08 1.25 13.41
CA GLY A 79 25.97 0.13 13.21
C GLY A 79 25.43 -1.02 12.39
N VAL A 80 24.27 -0.93 11.75
CA VAL A 80 23.79 -2.03 10.89
C VAL A 80 24.66 -2.17 9.62
N PRO A 81 24.90 -3.40 9.12
CA PRO A 81 25.62 -3.59 7.86
C PRO A 81 24.91 -2.88 6.69
N SER A 82 25.68 -2.25 5.81
CA SER A 82 25.13 -1.55 4.63
C SER A 82 25.53 -2.21 3.31
N PHE A 83 24.57 -2.41 2.43
CA PHE A 83 24.74 -2.91 1.07
C PHE A 83 24.35 -1.79 0.12
N ARG A 84 25.32 -1.28 -0.64
CA ARG A 84 25.11 -0.07 -1.44
C ARG A 84 25.63 -0.25 -2.86
N ALA A 85 24.87 0.24 -3.83
CA ALA A 85 25.40 0.42 -5.16
C ALA A 85 26.58 1.40 -5.11
N ALA A 86 27.61 1.12 -5.90
CA ALA A 86 28.65 2.10 -6.16
C ALA A 86 28.01 3.35 -6.81
N PRO A 87 28.52 4.56 -6.53
CA PRO A 87 27.91 5.80 -7.02
C PRO A 87 27.63 5.78 -8.52
N GLY A 88 26.38 6.09 -8.90
CA GLY A 88 25.92 6.12 -10.30
C GLY A 88 25.82 4.75 -10.99
N LYS A 89 26.03 3.64 -10.27
CA LYS A 89 25.93 2.29 -10.83
C LYS A 89 24.54 1.71 -10.65
N LYS A 90 24.05 1.02 -11.69
CA LYS A 90 22.80 0.26 -11.63
C LYS A 90 23.08 -1.17 -11.18
N VAL A 91 22.57 -1.52 -10.01
CA VAL A 91 22.76 -2.84 -9.39
C VAL A 91 21.41 -3.50 -9.22
N TRP A 92 21.24 -4.68 -9.82
CA TRP A 92 20.06 -5.50 -9.66
C TRP A 92 20.37 -6.72 -8.80
N ILE A 93 19.52 -7.03 -7.85
CA ILE A 93 19.50 -8.31 -7.14
C ILE A 93 18.20 -9.02 -7.54
N ARG A 94 18.31 -10.19 -8.17
CA ARG A 94 17.16 -10.91 -8.73
C ARG A 94 16.95 -12.24 -8.01
N GLY A 95 15.70 -12.48 -7.60
CA GLY A 95 15.24 -13.79 -7.18
C GLY A 95 15.00 -14.77 -8.35
N SER A 96 14.94 -14.27 -9.58
CA SER A 96 14.68 -15.01 -10.81
C SER A 96 15.94 -15.34 -11.61
N ASP A 97 15.83 -16.35 -12.47
CA ASP A 97 16.80 -16.68 -13.52
C ASP A 97 16.20 -16.53 -14.92
N VAL A 98 17.06 -16.34 -15.91
CA VAL A 98 16.65 -16.35 -17.33
C VAL A 98 16.12 -17.73 -17.66
N PHE A 99 14.94 -17.78 -18.28
CA PHE A 99 14.28 -19.00 -18.70
C PHE A 99 14.31 -19.12 -20.22
N ALA A 100 15.25 -19.91 -20.73
CA ALA A 100 15.39 -20.18 -22.16
C ALA A 100 15.19 -21.69 -22.45
N PRO A 101 13.99 -22.25 -22.20
CA PRO A 101 13.71 -23.66 -22.46
C PRO A 101 13.50 -23.90 -23.96
N GLU A 102 13.37 -25.17 -24.34
CA GLU A 102 12.73 -25.54 -25.60
C GLU A 102 11.22 -25.31 -25.51
N TRP A 103 10.74 -24.24 -26.15
CA TRP A 103 9.33 -23.91 -26.23
C TRP A 103 8.61 -24.76 -27.27
N ARG A 104 7.60 -25.52 -26.85
CA ARG A 104 6.77 -26.33 -27.74
C ARG A 104 5.47 -25.58 -28.08
N PRO A 105 5.15 -25.37 -29.36
CA PRO A 105 3.93 -24.67 -29.76
C PRO A 105 2.69 -25.48 -29.35
N VAL A 106 1.64 -24.77 -28.93
CA VAL A 106 0.32 -25.34 -28.61
C VAL A 106 -0.72 -24.80 -29.59
N ALA A 107 -0.94 -23.47 -29.61
CA ALA A 107 -1.87 -22.82 -30.52
C ALA A 107 -1.55 -21.33 -30.67
N GLY A 108 -1.44 -20.80 -31.89
CA GLY A 108 -1.18 -19.37 -32.12
C GLY A 108 0.08 -18.86 -31.40
N SER A 109 -0.11 -17.95 -30.44
CA SER A 109 0.95 -17.38 -29.58
C SER A 109 1.15 -18.14 -28.26
N VAL A 110 0.60 -19.34 -28.14
CA VAL A 110 0.61 -20.15 -26.91
C VAL A 110 1.62 -21.28 -27.03
N TYR A 111 2.47 -21.38 -26.01
CA TYR A 111 3.57 -22.34 -25.93
C TYR A 111 3.60 -23.00 -24.57
N ARG A 112 4.20 -24.20 -24.51
CA ARG A 112 4.49 -24.90 -23.26
C ARG A 112 5.98 -25.23 -23.15
N ALA A 113 6.48 -25.30 -21.93
CA ALA A 113 7.86 -25.69 -21.65
C ALA A 113 7.97 -26.43 -20.31
N ARG A 114 9.02 -27.25 -20.18
CA ARG A 114 9.38 -27.85 -18.88
C ARG A 114 10.06 -26.82 -17.98
N LEU A 115 9.68 -26.82 -16.71
CA LEU A 115 10.40 -26.09 -15.68
C LEU A 115 11.78 -26.74 -15.45
N PRO A 116 12.78 -25.97 -14.95
CA PRO A 116 14.11 -26.50 -14.65
C PRO A 116 14.08 -27.73 -13.74
N GLU A 117 14.85 -28.77 -14.08
CA GLU A 117 14.86 -30.05 -13.34
C GLU A 117 15.37 -29.88 -11.90
N GLU A 118 16.23 -28.89 -11.66
CA GLU A 118 16.82 -28.59 -10.35
C GLU A 118 15.76 -28.21 -9.31
N LEU A 119 14.62 -27.67 -9.74
CA LEU A 119 13.48 -27.35 -8.88
C LEU A 119 12.78 -28.62 -8.32
N PHE A 120 13.08 -29.79 -8.86
CA PHE A 120 12.48 -31.06 -8.46
C PHE A 120 13.46 -31.99 -7.74
N ASN A 121 14.68 -31.52 -7.48
CA ASN A 121 15.64 -32.21 -6.62
C ASN A 121 15.07 -32.38 -5.21
N GLU A 122 15.43 -33.46 -4.53
CA GLU A 122 14.99 -33.71 -3.16
C GLU A 122 15.44 -32.57 -2.23
N GLY A 123 14.50 -32.03 -1.44
CA GLY A 123 14.75 -30.90 -0.54
C GLY A 123 14.86 -29.52 -1.20
N ALA A 124 14.73 -29.42 -2.54
CA ALA A 124 14.77 -28.14 -3.23
C ALA A 124 13.52 -27.29 -2.92
N TYR A 125 13.73 -25.98 -2.78
CA TYR A 125 12.64 -25.01 -2.76
C TYR A 125 12.04 -24.87 -4.16
N ASN A 126 10.74 -25.11 -4.29
CA ASN A 126 10.05 -25.02 -5.57
C ASN A 126 8.80 -24.13 -5.48
N PRO A 127 8.88 -22.86 -5.91
CA PRO A 127 7.76 -21.93 -5.80
C PRO A 127 6.58 -22.34 -6.71
N TYR A 128 6.80 -23.15 -7.74
CA TYR A 128 5.76 -23.63 -8.67
C TYR A 128 4.95 -24.80 -8.10
N ARG A 129 5.26 -25.26 -6.88
CA ARG A 129 4.46 -26.25 -6.16
C ARG A 129 3.69 -25.69 -4.99
N LEU A 130 3.95 -24.46 -4.59
CA LEU A 130 3.49 -23.88 -3.34
C LEU A 130 2.38 -22.85 -3.58
N SER A 131 1.38 -22.80 -2.71
CA SER A 131 0.27 -21.82 -2.73
C SER A 131 0.77 -20.39 -2.53
N THR A 132 0.12 -19.40 -3.14
CA THR A 132 0.41 -17.98 -2.89
C THR A 132 0.05 -17.48 -1.48
N LEU A 133 -0.71 -18.27 -0.71
CA LEU A 133 -1.14 -17.93 0.64
C LEU A 133 0.04 -17.99 1.62
N MET A 134 0.64 -16.81 1.87
CA MET A 134 1.92 -16.67 2.56
C MET A 134 1.94 -17.09 4.03
N ASP A 135 0.79 -17.18 4.70
CA ASP A 135 0.74 -17.55 6.12
C ASP A 135 1.08 -19.05 6.34
N ALA A 136 0.85 -19.89 5.32
CA ALA A 136 1.29 -21.28 5.24
C ALA A 136 1.13 -21.77 3.78
N PRO A 137 2.14 -21.62 2.92
CA PRO A 137 1.99 -21.99 1.51
C PRO A 137 2.00 -23.52 1.37
N ASP A 138 0.81 -24.12 1.36
CA ASP A 138 0.62 -25.55 1.14
C ASP A 138 1.05 -25.96 -0.27
N ALA A 139 1.37 -27.24 -0.44
CA ALA A 139 1.61 -27.80 -1.76
C ALA A 139 0.31 -27.81 -2.59
N VAL A 140 0.29 -27.08 -3.70
CA VAL A 140 -0.81 -27.00 -4.67
C VAL A 140 -0.48 -27.65 -6.01
N ARG A 141 0.74 -28.19 -6.16
CA ARG A 141 1.09 -29.11 -7.26
C ARG A 141 1.79 -30.39 -6.76
N PRO A 142 1.50 -31.54 -7.38
CA PRO A 142 0.51 -31.73 -8.45
C PRO A 142 -0.93 -31.55 -7.95
N CYS A 143 -1.86 -31.23 -8.84
CA CYS A 143 -3.29 -31.13 -8.53
C CYS A 143 -4.13 -31.95 -9.52
N ALA A 144 -5.41 -32.13 -9.19
CA ALA A 144 -6.38 -32.82 -10.02
C ALA A 144 -7.49 -31.87 -10.48
N GLY A 145 -8.09 -32.15 -11.63
CA GLY A 145 -9.18 -31.36 -12.21
C GLY A 145 -8.71 -30.20 -13.08
N PRO A 146 -9.66 -29.47 -13.69
CA PRO A 146 -9.36 -28.41 -14.66
C PRO A 146 -8.95 -27.09 -14.01
N MET A 147 -9.23 -26.92 -12.71
CA MET A 147 -8.85 -25.73 -11.94
C MET A 147 -7.43 -25.90 -11.40
N LEU A 148 -6.58 -24.94 -11.72
CA LEU A 148 -5.17 -24.88 -11.40
C LEU A 148 -4.96 -23.78 -10.35
N PRO A 149 -4.87 -24.09 -9.03
CA PRO A 149 -4.62 -23.07 -8.02
C PRO A 149 -3.33 -22.28 -8.33
N GLU A 150 -3.33 -20.98 -8.03
CA GLU A 150 -2.13 -20.15 -8.21
C GLU A 150 -0.95 -20.67 -7.38
N THR A 151 0.25 -20.54 -7.95
CA THR A 151 1.51 -20.94 -7.32
C THR A 151 2.34 -19.70 -6.94
N LEU A 152 3.27 -19.83 -5.98
CA LEU A 152 4.26 -18.79 -5.66
C LEU A 152 5.21 -18.50 -6.83
N GLY A 153 5.27 -19.38 -7.83
CA GLY A 153 6.00 -19.14 -9.06
C GLY A 153 5.52 -17.89 -9.78
N GLN A 154 6.45 -17.17 -10.42
CA GLN A 154 6.12 -16.03 -11.26
C GLN A 154 7.01 -16.04 -12.50
N LEU A 155 6.40 -15.81 -13.66
CA LEU A 155 7.10 -15.56 -14.90
C LEU A 155 7.09 -14.05 -15.20
N TYR A 156 8.22 -13.57 -15.70
CA TYR A 156 8.39 -12.20 -16.16
C TYR A 156 8.78 -12.22 -17.63
N LEU A 157 8.22 -11.28 -18.39
CA LEU A 157 8.59 -11.01 -19.77
C LEU A 157 9.12 -9.58 -19.85
N ASN A 158 10.41 -9.42 -20.13
CA ASN A 158 11.07 -8.10 -20.17
C ASN A 158 10.78 -7.26 -18.91
N ASP A 159 11.01 -7.85 -17.73
CA ASP A 159 10.72 -7.29 -16.40
C ASP A 159 9.23 -7.10 -16.05
N GLN A 160 8.29 -7.40 -16.95
CA GLN A 160 6.87 -7.31 -16.67
C GLN A 160 6.31 -8.67 -16.21
N PRO A 161 5.62 -8.74 -15.05
CA PRO A 161 5.03 -9.98 -14.58
C PRO A 161 3.88 -10.42 -15.51
N LEU A 162 3.87 -11.69 -15.90
CA LEU A 162 2.73 -12.30 -16.59
C LEU A 162 1.59 -12.59 -15.61
N ASN A 163 0.35 -12.56 -16.09
CA ASN A 163 -0.82 -12.90 -15.27
C ASN A 163 -0.91 -14.41 -15.06
N GLN A 164 -0.85 -14.87 -13.81
CA GLN A 164 -1.11 -16.28 -13.52
C GLN A 164 -2.62 -16.53 -13.58
N LEU A 165 -3.06 -17.51 -14.35
CA LEU A 165 -4.47 -17.89 -14.48
C LEU A 165 -4.70 -19.31 -13.99
N THR A 166 -5.95 -19.61 -13.65
CA THR A 166 -6.33 -20.84 -12.95
C THR A 166 -6.92 -21.91 -13.86
N SER A 167 -6.83 -21.75 -15.18
CA SER A 167 -7.17 -22.80 -16.14
C SER A 167 -6.37 -22.65 -17.43
N GLU A 168 -6.16 -23.76 -18.14
CA GLU A 168 -5.52 -23.72 -19.48
C GLU A 168 -6.37 -22.96 -20.49
N ALA A 169 -7.70 -23.07 -20.40
CA ALA A 169 -8.64 -22.37 -21.26
C ALA A 169 -8.50 -20.84 -21.15
N ASP A 170 -8.35 -20.32 -19.92
CA ASP A 170 -8.18 -18.88 -19.70
C ASP A 170 -6.83 -18.38 -20.24
N VAL A 171 -5.78 -19.21 -20.15
CA VAL A 171 -4.47 -18.89 -20.76
C VAL A 171 -4.58 -18.85 -22.28
N LEU A 172 -5.30 -19.79 -22.90
CA LEU A 172 -5.54 -19.75 -24.35
C LEU A 172 -6.27 -18.48 -24.78
N ALA A 173 -7.21 -18.00 -23.96
CA ALA A 173 -8.03 -16.82 -24.26
C ALA A 173 -7.33 -15.47 -23.95
N THR A 174 -6.36 -15.46 -23.03
CA THR A 174 -5.80 -14.21 -22.48
C THR A 174 -4.33 -14.08 -22.84
N ARG A 175 -3.94 -13.01 -23.54
CA ARG A 175 -2.50 -12.72 -23.77
C ARG A 175 -1.83 -12.28 -22.48
N ASN A 176 -0.49 -12.38 -22.43
CA ASN A 176 0.33 -11.99 -21.28
C ASN A 176 -0.05 -12.76 -20.01
N SER A 177 -0.30 -14.06 -20.16
CA SER A 177 -0.65 -14.92 -19.05
C SER A 177 0.10 -16.25 -19.07
N PHE A 178 0.09 -16.92 -17.93
CA PHE A 178 0.64 -18.27 -17.79
C PHE A 178 -0.18 -19.10 -16.79
N ALA A 179 0.01 -20.42 -16.84
CA ALA A 179 -0.43 -21.34 -15.79
C ALA A 179 0.60 -22.44 -15.61
N ILE A 180 0.80 -22.88 -14.37
CA ILE A 180 1.55 -24.11 -14.07
C ILE A 180 0.59 -25.29 -14.21
N LEU A 181 0.92 -26.22 -15.09
CA LEU A 181 0.07 -27.38 -15.40
C LEU A 181 -0.09 -28.30 -14.19
N ALA A 182 -1.08 -29.18 -14.27
CA ALA A 182 -1.53 -30.01 -13.14
C ALA A 182 -0.42 -30.88 -12.53
N ASP A 183 0.57 -31.32 -13.32
CA ASP A 183 1.70 -32.10 -12.84
C ASP A 183 2.75 -31.29 -12.06
N GLY A 184 2.67 -29.95 -12.12
CA GLY A 184 3.63 -29.03 -11.54
C GLY A 184 4.98 -28.96 -12.24
N ARG A 185 5.14 -29.59 -13.41
CA ARG A 185 6.41 -29.72 -14.14
C ARG A 185 6.48 -28.87 -15.39
N GLU A 186 5.33 -28.55 -15.97
CA GLU A 186 5.28 -27.73 -17.18
C GLU A 186 4.52 -26.42 -16.95
N VAL A 187 4.92 -25.41 -17.70
CA VAL A 187 4.25 -24.12 -17.77
C VAL A 187 3.62 -23.94 -19.15
N LEU A 188 2.40 -23.44 -19.18
CA LEU A 188 1.70 -22.97 -20.38
C LEU A 188 1.73 -21.43 -20.37
N VAL A 189 2.15 -20.81 -21.47
CA VAL A 189 2.32 -19.35 -21.58
C VAL A 189 1.66 -18.84 -22.86
N HIS A 190 0.91 -17.76 -22.76
CA HIS A 190 0.39 -17.01 -23.90
C HIS A 190 1.18 -15.71 -24.07
N PHE A 191 2.07 -15.69 -25.05
CA PHE A 191 2.92 -14.53 -25.33
C PHE A 191 2.16 -13.40 -26.05
N PRO A 192 2.58 -12.15 -25.89
CA PRO A 192 2.03 -11.04 -26.66
C PRO A 192 2.38 -11.16 -28.15
N GLY A 193 3.62 -11.61 -28.46
CA GLY A 193 4.10 -11.83 -29.81
C GLY A 193 3.76 -13.22 -30.36
N ARG A 194 4.04 -13.45 -31.65
CA ARG A 194 3.84 -14.76 -32.28
C ARG A 194 4.87 -15.81 -31.88
N THR A 195 6.05 -15.38 -31.43
CA THR A 195 7.15 -16.27 -31.04
C THR A 195 7.64 -15.95 -29.64
N PRO A 196 8.08 -16.95 -28.85
CA PRO A 196 8.72 -16.72 -27.56
C PRO A 196 10.02 -15.92 -27.74
N PRO A 197 10.33 -14.99 -26.85
CA PRO A 197 11.60 -14.27 -26.90
C PRO A 197 12.75 -15.18 -26.44
N GLN A 198 13.94 -14.98 -27.03
CA GLN A 198 15.13 -15.79 -26.73
C GLN A 198 15.64 -15.57 -25.29
N ASP A 199 15.81 -14.31 -24.89
CA ASP A 199 16.37 -13.93 -23.58
C ASP A 199 15.43 -13.04 -22.74
N GLY A 200 14.16 -12.96 -23.14
CA GLY A 200 13.18 -12.04 -22.55
C GLY A 200 12.40 -12.63 -21.37
N VAL A 201 12.46 -13.94 -21.15
CA VAL A 201 11.67 -14.62 -20.11
C VAL A 201 12.54 -14.86 -18.89
N GLU A 202 12.04 -14.49 -17.71
CA GLU A 202 12.61 -14.89 -16.43
C GLU A 202 11.58 -15.65 -15.60
N LEU A 203 12.06 -16.60 -14.79
CA LEU A 203 11.22 -17.33 -13.85
C LEU A 203 11.81 -17.20 -12.45
N THR A 204 10.96 -17.00 -11.45
CA THR A 204 11.38 -16.94 -10.06
C THR A 204 11.96 -18.27 -9.60
N ILE A 205 13.14 -18.25 -8.96
CA ILE A 205 13.81 -19.45 -8.42
C ILE A 205 13.93 -19.36 -6.89
N ARG A 206 14.34 -18.20 -6.40
CA ARG A 206 14.79 -18.00 -5.02
C ARG A 206 13.64 -17.59 -4.12
N GLN A 207 13.70 -18.04 -2.87
CA GLN A 207 12.69 -17.72 -1.87
C GLN A 207 12.77 -16.24 -1.49
N ARG A 208 13.99 -15.76 -1.20
CA ARG A 208 14.29 -14.37 -0.83
C ARG A 208 15.47 -13.85 -1.67
N CYS A 209 15.62 -12.54 -1.78
CA CYS A 209 16.89 -11.93 -2.21
C CYS A 209 17.86 -11.74 -1.04
N PHE A 210 17.35 -11.35 0.13
CA PHE A 210 18.08 -11.33 1.40
C PHE A 210 17.40 -12.29 2.37
N LYS A 211 18.04 -13.41 2.70
CA LYS A 211 17.47 -14.50 3.49
C LYS A 211 18.15 -14.59 4.87
N PRO A 212 17.45 -14.26 5.95
CA PRO A 212 18.00 -14.49 7.29
C PRO A 212 18.00 -15.97 7.66
N LEU A 213 19.06 -16.42 8.34
CA LEU A 213 19.09 -17.73 9.02
C LEU A 213 18.54 -17.67 10.46
N PHE A 214 17.96 -16.52 10.84
CA PHE A 214 17.43 -16.25 12.17
C PHE A 214 15.98 -15.78 12.10
N LYS A 215 15.26 -15.92 13.22
CA LYS A 215 13.89 -15.42 13.35
C LYS A 215 13.85 -13.94 13.74
N GLY A 216 12.86 -13.25 13.18
CA GLY A 216 12.53 -11.87 13.52
C GLY A 216 13.15 -10.84 12.57
N PRO A 217 13.19 -9.56 12.99
CA PRO A 217 13.46 -8.45 12.08
C PRO A 217 14.88 -8.49 11.51
N VAL A 218 14.98 -8.21 10.21
CA VAL A 218 16.26 -8.03 9.52
C VAL A 218 16.69 -6.57 9.62
N MET A 219 17.92 -6.38 10.05
CA MET A 219 18.51 -5.07 10.36
C MET A 219 19.74 -4.83 9.46
N ILE A 220 19.48 -4.42 8.22
CA ILE A 220 20.49 -4.01 7.23
C ILE A 220 20.05 -2.72 6.54
N GLN A 221 20.98 -2.00 5.92
CA GLN A 221 20.64 -0.91 5.01
C GLN A 221 20.88 -1.36 3.56
N THR A 222 19.93 -1.09 2.68
CA THR A 222 20.16 -1.16 1.22
C THR A 222 20.07 0.25 0.63
N VAL A 223 21.02 0.61 -0.25
CA VAL A 223 21.09 1.95 -0.84
C VAL A 223 21.37 1.85 -2.33
N GLY A 224 20.46 2.36 -3.16
CA GLY A 224 20.60 2.35 -4.63
C GLY A 224 20.58 0.95 -5.25
N LEU A 225 20.04 -0.05 -4.54
CA LEU A 225 19.91 -1.42 -5.03
C LEU A 225 18.50 -1.63 -5.55
N ASP A 226 18.38 -2.27 -6.72
CA ASP A 226 17.10 -2.69 -7.25
C ASP A 226 16.90 -4.19 -6.99
N VAL A 227 16.05 -4.52 -6.02
CA VAL A 227 15.89 -5.88 -5.49
C VAL A 227 14.48 -6.40 -5.80
N ARG A 228 14.36 -7.40 -6.68
CA ARG A 228 13.06 -7.89 -7.18
C ARG A 228 13.05 -9.39 -7.48
N HIS A 229 11.88 -9.87 -7.86
CA HIS A 229 11.66 -11.20 -8.43
C HIS A 229 11.92 -12.38 -7.48
N ALA A 230 11.84 -12.17 -6.17
CA ALA A 230 11.78 -13.27 -5.20
C ALA A 230 10.38 -13.91 -5.19
N ALA A 231 10.31 -15.22 -4.89
CA ALA A 231 9.03 -15.94 -4.79
C ALA A 231 8.19 -15.42 -3.65
N GLU A 232 8.85 -15.10 -2.55
CA GLU A 232 8.28 -14.53 -1.35
C GLU A 232 9.12 -13.30 -0.96
N PRO A 233 8.80 -12.12 -1.49
CA PRO A 233 9.56 -10.89 -1.25
C PRO A 233 9.62 -10.54 0.25
N GLY A 234 10.84 -10.38 0.77
CA GLY A 234 11.09 -9.88 2.13
C GLY A 234 11.09 -8.33 2.19
N PRO A 235 11.44 -7.73 3.34
CA PRO A 235 11.36 -6.27 3.57
C PRO A 235 12.10 -5.41 2.55
N PHE A 236 13.16 -5.93 1.97
CA PHE A 236 14.07 -5.21 1.07
C PHE A 236 13.90 -5.62 -0.39
N CYS A 237 12.79 -6.29 -0.74
CA CYS A 237 12.53 -6.78 -2.09
C CYS A 237 11.14 -6.31 -2.54
N ARG A 238 11.04 -5.71 -3.73
CA ARG A 238 9.74 -5.26 -4.25
C ARG A 238 8.80 -6.45 -4.41
N CYS A 239 7.57 -6.27 -3.95
CA CYS A 239 6.51 -7.24 -4.13
C CYS A 239 6.16 -7.39 -5.63
N ARG A 240 5.67 -8.58 -5.98
CA ARG A 240 5.11 -8.91 -7.29
C ARG A 240 3.58 -9.01 -7.20
N PRO A 241 2.85 -9.04 -8.32
CA PRO A 241 1.44 -9.40 -8.30
C PRO A 241 1.25 -10.81 -7.72
N LEU A 242 0.34 -10.96 -6.75
CA LEU A 242 -0.06 -12.24 -6.20
C LEU A 242 -1.39 -12.15 -5.43
N THR A 243 -2.13 -13.24 -5.40
CA THR A 243 -3.19 -13.42 -4.42
C THR A 243 -2.59 -13.67 -3.04
N ILE A 244 -2.75 -12.72 -2.13
CA ILE A 244 -2.17 -12.80 -0.78
C ILE A 244 -3.13 -13.42 0.24
N ARG A 245 -4.45 -13.36 0.00
CA ARG A 245 -5.47 -13.88 0.92
C ARG A 245 -6.66 -14.45 0.17
N CYS A 246 -7.10 -15.63 0.59
CA CYS A 246 -8.38 -16.23 0.23
C CYS A 246 -9.09 -16.60 1.52
N ASN A 247 -10.27 -16.05 1.77
CA ASN A 247 -11.07 -16.32 2.97
C ASN A 247 -12.30 -17.15 2.55
N PRO A 248 -12.17 -18.47 2.31
CA PRO A 248 -13.20 -19.27 1.64
C PRO A 248 -14.53 -19.32 2.41
N GLY A 249 -14.52 -19.23 3.74
CA GLY A 249 -15.75 -19.16 4.55
C GLY A 249 -16.51 -17.84 4.44
N ILE A 250 -15.89 -16.79 3.90
CA ILE A 250 -16.43 -15.41 3.84
C ILE A 250 -16.53 -14.93 2.38
N GLY A 251 -15.81 -15.57 1.44
CA GLY A 251 -15.78 -15.20 0.02
C GLY A 251 -14.91 -13.99 -0.30
N ILE A 252 -14.12 -13.47 0.65
CA ILE A 252 -13.21 -12.34 0.43
C ILE A 252 -11.87 -12.83 -0.12
N VAL A 253 -11.48 -12.30 -1.27
CA VAL A 253 -10.19 -12.59 -1.93
C VAL A 253 -9.42 -11.28 -2.12
N VAL A 254 -8.13 -11.28 -1.76
CA VAL A 254 -7.26 -10.11 -1.84
C VAL A 254 -6.12 -10.38 -2.79
N HIS A 255 -6.12 -9.66 -3.90
CA HIS A 255 -5.07 -9.71 -4.91
C HIS A 255 -4.22 -8.43 -4.85
N LYS A 256 -2.98 -8.56 -4.37
CA LYS A 256 -1.99 -7.48 -4.36
C LYS A 256 -1.35 -7.39 -5.73
N THR A 257 -1.39 -6.23 -6.39
CA THR A 257 -0.72 -6.02 -7.68
C THR A 257 0.70 -5.50 -7.49
N GLY A 258 1.41 -5.19 -8.59
CA GLY A 258 2.69 -4.49 -8.54
C GLY A 258 2.59 -3.08 -7.93
N PRO A 259 3.74 -2.42 -7.70
CA PRO A 259 3.78 -1.04 -7.24
C PRO A 259 3.10 -0.12 -8.26
N VAL A 260 2.28 0.81 -7.79
CA VAL A 260 1.42 1.65 -8.67
C VAL A 260 2.13 2.87 -9.24
N LEU A 261 3.25 3.27 -8.63
CA LEU A 261 4.09 4.38 -9.05
C LEU A 261 5.52 3.87 -9.17
N ASP A 262 6.12 4.07 -10.34
CA ASP A 262 7.50 3.65 -10.61
C ASP A 262 8.49 4.66 -10.00
N GLY A 263 8.97 4.33 -8.82
CA GLY A 263 10.01 5.11 -8.13
C GLY A 263 9.96 4.86 -6.64
N ASP A 264 11.03 5.23 -5.94
CA ASP A 264 10.96 5.40 -4.48
C ASP A 264 10.00 6.54 -4.10
N GLU A 265 9.39 7.21 -5.08
CA GLU A 265 8.55 8.39 -4.98
C GLU A 265 7.05 8.05 -5.00
N ALA A 266 6.50 7.65 -3.86
CA ALA A 266 5.22 8.15 -3.35
C ALA A 266 4.76 7.32 -2.16
N THR A 267 4.32 8.04 -1.14
CA THR A 267 3.52 7.46 -0.09
C THR A 267 2.03 7.48 -0.45
N CYS A 268 1.19 6.60 0.10
CA CYS A 268 -0.27 6.73 -0.04
C CYS A 268 -0.84 8.00 0.64
N SER A 269 -0.07 8.62 1.56
CA SER A 269 -0.30 10.00 2.03
C SER A 269 0.14 11.06 1.00
N ASP A 270 1.05 10.72 0.08
CA ASP A 270 1.45 11.55 -1.04
C ASP A 270 0.51 11.39 -2.23
N MET A 271 -0.29 10.32 -2.27
CA MET A 271 -1.40 10.18 -3.22
C MET A 271 -2.70 10.75 -2.64
N GLY A 272 -3.35 11.63 -3.41
CA GLY A 272 -4.71 12.09 -3.13
C GLY A 272 -5.75 10.99 -3.32
N PHE A 273 -7.02 11.30 -3.04
CA PHE A 273 -8.14 10.39 -3.33
C PHE A 273 -8.26 10.17 -4.84
N PRO A 274 -8.06 8.94 -5.34
CA PRO A 274 -8.25 8.65 -6.76
C PRO A 274 -9.75 8.69 -7.11
N ALA A 275 -10.08 9.29 -8.25
CA ALA A 275 -11.45 9.33 -8.76
C ALA A 275 -11.48 9.14 -10.28
N TYR A 276 -12.56 8.57 -10.79
CA TYR A 276 -12.82 8.55 -12.23
C TYR A 276 -13.03 9.96 -12.77
N VAL A 277 -12.55 10.25 -13.98
CA VAL A 277 -12.67 11.60 -14.57
C VAL A 277 -14.04 11.87 -15.19
N SER A 278 -14.76 10.82 -15.61
CA SER A 278 -16.12 10.92 -16.18
C SER A 278 -16.93 9.67 -15.85
N ALA A 279 -18.25 9.68 -16.05
CA ALA A 279 -19.15 8.56 -15.82
C ALA A 279 -18.98 7.42 -16.83
N THR A 280 -18.40 7.70 -18.00
CA THR A 280 -18.28 6.76 -19.12
C THR A 280 -16.86 6.24 -19.34
N SER A 281 -15.86 6.88 -18.71
CA SER A 281 -14.45 6.51 -18.85
C SER A 281 -13.98 5.57 -17.74
N ILE A 282 -13.00 4.72 -18.03
CA ILE A 282 -12.26 3.96 -16.99
C ILE A 282 -11.06 4.72 -16.45
N VAL A 283 -10.75 5.89 -17.03
CA VAL A 283 -9.63 6.73 -16.62
C VAL A 283 -9.88 7.27 -15.21
N MET A 284 -8.92 7.01 -14.34
CA MET A 284 -8.85 7.58 -13.00
C MET A 284 -7.77 8.64 -12.92
N ARG A 285 -7.98 9.63 -12.08
CA ARG A 285 -7.06 10.73 -11.81
C ARG A 285 -6.82 10.86 -10.31
N THR A 286 -5.58 11.18 -9.95
CA THR A 286 -5.17 11.49 -8.58
C THR A 286 -4.07 12.56 -8.59
N VAL A 287 -3.65 12.99 -7.41
CA VAL A 287 -2.47 13.83 -7.21
C VAL A 287 -1.41 13.02 -6.50
N VAL A 288 -0.16 13.25 -6.88
CA VAL A 288 1.02 12.59 -6.29
C VAL A 288 1.99 13.66 -5.80
N THR A 289 2.49 13.53 -4.58
CA THR A 289 3.55 14.37 -4.00
C THR A 289 4.89 13.70 -4.25
N LYS A 290 5.86 14.46 -4.79
CA LYS A 290 7.23 13.98 -5.03
C LYS A 290 7.98 13.87 -3.72
N ILE A 291 8.53 12.69 -3.43
CA ILE A 291 9.23 12.41 -2.17
C ILE A 291 10.42 13.35 -1.98
N GLY A 292 10.62 13.79 -0.73
CA GLY A 292 11.69 14.71 -0.34
C GLY A 292 11.43 16.15 -0.76
N THR A 293 10.26 16.45 -1.32
CA THR A 293 9.84 17.79 -1.73
C THR A 293 8.40 18.05 -1.32
N ASN A 294 7.97 19.31 -1.36
CA ASN A 294 6.55 19.68 -1.27
C ASN A 294 5.89 19.82 -2.65
N SER A 295 6.54 19.34 -3.72
CA SER A 295 6.02 19.45 -5.09
C SER A 295 4.98 18.37 -5.37
N ARG A 296 3.85 18.77 -5.95
CA ARG A 296 2.76 17.87 -6.35
C ARG A 296 2.58 17.85 -7.86
N TYR A 297 2.14 16.72 -8.41
CA TYR A 297 1.73 16.59 -9.81
C TYR A 297 0.44 15.78 -9.94
N VAL A 298 -0.25 15.92 -11.07
CA VAL A 298 -1.44 15.13 -11.39
C VAL A 298 -1.03 13.87 -12.13
N ALA A 299 -1.60 12.74 -11.76
CA ALA A 299 -1.38 11.46 -12.42
C ALA A 299 -2.69 10.81 -12.85
N GLU A 300 -2.66 10.09 -13.96
CA GLU A 300 -3.79 9.36 -14.51
C GLU A 300 -3.49 7.88 -14.72
N SER A 301 -4.53 7.06 -14.61
CA SER A 301 -4.48 5.62 -14.85
C SER A 301 -5.62 5.21 -15.77
N GLU A 302 -5.30 4.49 -16.83
CA GLU A 302 -6.26 3.99 -17.81
C GLU A 302 -6.61 2.50 -17.61
N ASP A 303 -6.02 1.84 -16.61
CA ASP A 303 -6.03 0.38 -16.47
C ASP A 303 -6.50 -0.10 -15.09
N GLY A 304 -7.41 0.67 -14.49
CA GLY A 304 -7.95 0.34 -13.17
C GLY A 304 -6.96 0.60 -12.04
N GLY A 305 -6.01 1.54 -12.22
CA GLY A 305 -5.12 2.00 -11.16
C GLY A 305 -3.86 1.16 -11.03
N ARG A 306 -3.54 0.31 -12.01
CA ARG A 306 -2.35 -0.55 -11.96
C ARG A 306 -1.11 0.23 -12.33
N HIS A 307 -1.22 1.13 -13.30
CA HIS A 307 -0.16 2.06 -13.69
C HIS A 307 -0.70 3.50 -13.65
N TRP A 308 0.12 4.42 -13.13
CA TRP A 308 -0.19 5.84 -13.06
C TRP A 308 0.89 6.65 -13.78
N CYS A 309 0.48 7.48 -14.73
CA CYS A 309 1.37 8.32 -15.51
C CYS A 309 1.13 9.80 -15.20
N PRO A 310 2.19 10.62 -15.05
CA PRO A 310 2.04 12.07 -14.94
C PRO A 310 1.29 12.66 -16.14
N VAL A 311 0.35 13.57 -15.90
CA VAL A 311 -0.31 14.34 -16.96
C VAL A 311 0.65 15.43 -17.44
N ALA A 312 0.92 15.49 -18.75
CA ALA A 312 1.79 16.49 -19.34
C ALA A 312 1.15 17.90 -19.27
N ASN A 313 1.92 18.91 -18.83
CA ASN A 313 1.53 20.33 -18.77
C ASN A 313 0.18 20.65 -18.07
N PRO A 314 0.14 20.73 -16.73
CA PRO A 314 -1.00 21.36 -16.06
C PRO A 314 -1.09 22.88 -16.37
N SER A 315 0.03 23.56 -16.58
CA SER A 315 0.13 25.02 -16.41
C SER A 315 -0.27 25.93 -17.59
N GLU A 316 -0.94 25.45 -18.64
CA GLU A 316 -1.54 26.35 -19.66
C GLU A 316 -3.07 26.24 -19.73
N ALA A 317 -3.67 25.26 -19.06
CA ALA A 317 -5.14 25.03 -19.01
C ALA A 317 -5.70 24.87 -17.57
N ASP A 318 -4.84 24.81 -16.53
CA ASP A 318 -5.21 24.53 -15.15
C ASP A 318 -4.60 25.56 -14.16
N PRO A 319 -5.30 26.67 -13.86
CA PRO A 319 -4.77 27.72 -12.97
C PRO A 319 -4.82 27.35 -11.46
N GLY A 320 -5.16 26.11 -11.08
CA GLY A 320 -5.20 25.65 -9.69
C GLY A 320 -3.98 24.80 -9.27
N ALA A 321 -3.72 24.67 -7.97
CA ALA A 321 -2.70 23.74 -7.44
C ALA A 321 -3.26 22.29 -7.42
N PRO A 322 -2.44 21.25 -7.65
CA PRO A 322 -2.91 19.86 -7.67
C PRO A 322 -3.72 19.51 -6.41
N GLY A 323 -4.96 19.02 -6.60
CA GLY A 323 -5.91 18.70 -5.53
C GLY A 323 -6.48 17.27 -5.55
N SER A 324 -7.20 16.90 -4.49
CA SER A 324 -7.99 15.66 -4.44
C SER A 324 -9.18 15.73 -5.40
N TYR A 325 -9.61 14.59 -5.94
CA TYR A 325 -10.69 14.50 -6.92
C TYR A 325 -11.88 13.70 -6.40
N PHE A 326 -13.07 14.02 -6.91
CA PHE A 326 -14.29 13.26 -6.69
C PHE A 326 -15.21 13.41 -7.88
N LEU A 327 -15.88 12.34 -8.32
CA LEU A 327 -16.86 12.39 -9.40
C LEU A 327 -18.24 12.06 -8.85
N ASP A 328 -19.23 12.91 -9.14
CA ASP A 328 -20.64 12.52 -9.10
C ASP A 328 -20.98 11.84 -10.44
N PRO A 329 -21.09 10.49 -10.48
CA PRO A 329 -21.32 9.78 -11.75
C PRO A 329 -22.72 10.02 -12.32
N ALA A 330 -23.70 10.36 -11.48
CA ALA A 330 -25.08 10.58 -11.93
C ALA A 330 -25.20 11.91 -12.71
N LYS A 331 -24.42 12.91 -12.31
CA LYS A 331 -24.37 14.23 -12.99
C LYS A 331 -23.20 14.36 -13.96
N ASN A 332 -22.28 13.40 -13.95
CA ASN A 332 -21.02 13.42 -14.70
C ASN A 332 -20.23 14.73 -14.45
N VAL A 333 -20.17 15.15 -13.17
CA VAL A 333 -19.44 16.35 -12.75
C VAL A 333 -18.30 15.95 -11.82
N LEU A 334 -17.10 16.32 -12.21
CA LEU A 334 -15.88 16.14 -11.43
C LEU A 334 -15.68 17.36 -10.53
N ILE A 335 -15.35 17.10 -9.26
CA ILE A 335 -14.96 18.09 -8.26
C ILE A 335 -13.48 17.90 -8.01
N ARG A 336 -12.75 19.00 -7.91
CA ARG A 336 -11.38 19.03 -7.40
C ARG A 336 -11.28 19.98 -6.22
N SER A 337 -10.46 19.62 -5.22
CA SER A 337 -10.16 20.46 -4.07
C SER A 337 -8.69 20.48 -3.66
N TRP A 338 -8.18 21.64 -3.28
CA TRP A 338 -6.80 21.78 -2.78
C TRP A 338 -6.72 22.81 -1.66
N GLN A 339 -5.59 22.84 -0.98
CA GLN A 339 -5.29 23.83 0.05
C GLN A 339 -4.47 24.98 -0.54
N ARG A 340 -4.86 26.21 -0.23
CA ARG A 340 -4.12 27.43 -0.57
C ARG A 340 -3.72 28.14 0.72
N ASP A 341 -2.43 28.26 0.97
CA ASP A 341 -1.92 29.02 2.12
C ASP A 341 -2.36 30.47 2.03
N ARG A 342 -2.76 31.05 3.17
CA ARG A 342 -3.09 32.48 3.21
C ARG A 342 -1.80 33.29 3.31
N PRO A 343 -1.65 34.38 2.52
CA PRO A 343 -0.48 35.25 2.60
C PRO A 343 -0.29 35.88 3.98
N ASP A 344 -1.38 36.07 4.74
CA ASP A 344 -1.38 36.67 6.07
C ASP A 344 -1.59 35.64 7.19
N ALA A 345 -1.56 34.34 6.86
CA ALA A 345 -1.64 33.26 7.83
C ALA A 345 -0.56 33.40 8.89
N ASP A 346 -0.95 33.14 10.14
CA ASP A 346 0.03 32.90 11.17
C ASP A 346 0.49 31.44 11.09
N GLN A 347 1.67 31.24 10.51
CA GLN A 347 2.24 29.91 10.34
C GLN A 347 2.63 29.24 11.66
N GLU A 348 2.81 30.01 12.73
CA GLU A 348 3.11 29.50 14.07
C GLU A 348 1.85 29.29 14.94
N GLY A 349 0.69 29.78 14.49
CA GLY A 349 -0.60 29.64 15.18
C GLY A 349 -0.75 30.49 16.46
N SER A 350 0.19 31.38 16.74
CA SER A 350 0.28 32.28 17.91
C SER A 350 -0.79 33.37 18.01
N PHE A 351 -1.43 33.76 16.91
CA PHE A 351 -2.35 34.91 16.77
C PHE A 351 -3.74 34.51 16.25
N GLY A 352 -4.04 33.21 16.17
CA GLY A 352 -5.38 32.70 15.81
C GLY A 352 -5.82 32.92 14.36
N LYS A 353 -4.91 33.33 13.46
CA LYS A 353 -5.20 33.45 12.03
C LYS A 353 -5.20 32.07 11.36
N MET A 354 -6.18 31.85 10.48
CA MET A 354 -6.32 30.60 9.73
C MET A 354 -5.10 30.36 8.83
N SER A 355 -4.60 29.12 8.78
CA SER A 355 -3.38 28.77 8.06
C SER A 355 -3.58 28.59 6.56
N HIS A 356 -4.78 28.16 6.14
CA HIS A 356 -5.08 27.88 4.73
C HIS A 356 -6.57 27.99 4.39
N GLU A 357 -6.85 28.13 3.10
CA GLU A 357 -8.16 28.04 2.47
C GLU A 357 -8.32 26.71 1.76
N VAL A 358 -9.52 26.15 1.81
CA VAL A 358 -9.91 24.98 1.02
C VAL A 358 -10.60 25.49 -0.23
N MET A 359 -9.94 25.30 -1.37
CA MET A 359 -10.42 25.73 -2.67
C MET A 359 -11.15 24.58 -3.37
N VAL A 360 -12.18 24.88 -4.15
CA VAL A 360 -12.91 23.91 -4.98
C VAL A 360 -13.15 24.42 -6.40
N GLN A 361 -13.15 23.49 -7.35
CA GLN A 361 -13.54 23.71 -8.75
C GLN A 361 -14.35 22.53 -9.27
N TYR A 362 -15.10 22.78 -10.34
CA TYR A 362 -15.99 21.82 -10.97
C TYR A 362 -15.67 21.68 -12.46
N SER A 363 -15.76 20.47 -12.99
CA SER A 363 -15.56 20.16 -14.42
C SER A 363 -16.67 19.23 -14.91
N ARG A 364 -17.17 19.49 -16.12
CA ARG A 364 -18.25 18.72 -16.77
C ARG A 364 -17.78 17.96 -18.01
N ASP A 365 -16.51 18.05 -18.34
CA ASP A 365 -15.91 17.57 -19.58
C ASP A 365 -14.67 16.70 -19.33
N GLY A 366 -14.62 16.02 -18.17
CA GLY A 366 -13.52 15.10 -17.87
C GLY A 366 -12.21 15.81 -17.53
N ALA A 367 -12.31 16.95 -16.83
CA ALA A 367 -11.19 17.80 -16.44
C ALA A 367 -10.44 18.47 -17.60
N CYS A 368 -11.11 18.70 -18.74
CA CYS A 368 -10.60 19.53 -19.82
C CYS A 368 -10.76 21.01 -19.50
N THR A 369 -11.87 21.40 -18.88
CA THR A 369 -12.13 22.78 -18.41
C THR A 369 -12.64 22.78 -16.96
N TRP A 370 -12.39 23.90 -16.27
CA TRP A 370 -12.75 24.09 -14.87
C TRP A 370 -13.48 25.42 -14.67
N THR A 371 -14.42 25.45 -13.72
CA THR A 371 -15.02 26.70 -13.23
C THR A 371 -13.99 27.61 -12.57
N ALA A 372 -14.35 28.87 -12.31
CA ALA A 372 -13.56 29.71 -11.41
C ALA A 372 -13.43 29.03 -10.02
N PRO A 373 -12.28 29.18 -9.34
CA PRO A 373 -12.08 28.60 -8.02
C PRO A 373 -12.95 29.29 -6.97
N GLU A 374 -13.62 28.50 -6.14
CA GLU A 374 -14.41 28.96 -5.01
C GLU A 374 -13.72 28.60 -3.69
N ILE A 375 -13.84 29.45 -2.67
CA ILE A 375 -13.41 29.11 -1.30
C ILE A 375 -14.56 28.33 -0.66
N LEU A 376 -14.31 27.05 -0.36
CA LEU A 376 -15.26 26.19 0.36
C LEU A 376 -15.25 26.48 1.86
N ASP A 377 -14.05 26.52 2.44
CA ASP A 377 -13.84 26.56 3.88
C ASP A 377 -12.41 27.01 4.24
N CYS A 378 -12.09 27.11 5.52
CA CYS A 378 -10.78 27.54 6.03
C CYS A 378 -10.32 26.66 7.20
N SER A 379 -9.02 26.34 7.25
CA SER A 379 -8.38 25.57 8.33
C SER A 379 -9.06 24.23 8.65
N THR A 380 -9.56 23.54 7.64
CA THR A 380 -10.20 22.22 7.77
C THR A 380 -9.57 21.23 6.79
N TYR A 381 -9.52 19.97 7.20
CA TYR A 381 -9.00 18.90 6.35
C TYR A 381 -10.13 17.98 5.94
N TYR A 382 -10.23 17.72 4.64
CA TYR A 382 -11.34 16.99 4.04
C TYR A 382 -10.93 15.58 3.65
N TYR A 383 -11.89 14.66 3.77
CA TYR A 383 -11.69 13.25 3.45
C TYR A 383 -12.53 12.83 2.23
N ARG A 384 -12.88 11.55 2.14
CA ARG A 384 -13.62 11.01 1.00
C ARG A 384 -15.04 11.57 0.96
N LEU A 385 -15.31 12.35 -0.07
CA LEU A 385 -16.65 12.80 -0.46
C LEU A 385 -17.49 11.62 -0.97
N ILE A 386 -18.79 11.60 -0.69
CA ILE A 386 -19.75 10.62 -1.23
C ILE A 386 -20.98 11.31 -1.83
N VAL A 387 -21.61 10.67 -2.82
CA VAL A 387 -22.99 11.01 -3.25
C VAL A 387 -23.96 10.18 -2.42
N LEU A 388 -24.95 10.83 -1.82
CA LEU A 388 -26.04 10.18 -1.11
C LEU A 388 -27.13 9.74 -2.09
N ARG A 389 -27.96 8.77 -1.70
CA ARG A 389 -29.07 8.23 -2.49
C ARG A 389 -30.09 9.28 -2.93
N ASN A 390 -30.25 10.37 -2.17
CA ASN A 390 -31.12 11.49 -2.51
C ASN A 390 -30.47 12.50 -3.49
N GLY A 391 -29.23 12.25 -3.92
CA GLY A 391 -28.49 13.10 -4.85
C GLY A 391 -27.73 14.27 -4.20
N GLU A 392 -27.83 14.45 -2.88
CA GLU A 392 -26.99 15.35 -2.10
C GLU A 392 -25.55 14.80 -1.99
N LEU A 393 -24.61 15.70 -1.71
CA LEU A 393 -23.22 15.35 -1.42
C LEU A 393 -22.98 15.40 0.08
N LEU A 394 -22.14 14.50 0.59
CA LEU A 394 -21.71 14.53 1.99
C LEU A 394 -20.19 14.47 2.06
N TRP A 395 -19.58 15.51 2.63
CA TRP A 395 -18.14 15.68 2.70
C TRP A 395 -17.63 15.70 4.15
N PRO A 396 -17.08 14.59 4.65
CA PRO A 396 -16.43 14.58 5.96
C PRO A 396 -15.23 15.52 6.00
N TYR A 397 -15.11 16.25 7.10
CA TYR A 397 -13.95 17.07 7.42
C TYR A 397 -13.54 16.91 8.88
N GLU A 398 -12.31 17.28 9.20
CA GLU A 398 -11.85 17.50 10.57
C GLU A 398 -11.47 18.96 10.82
N CYS A 399 -11.58 19.34 12.09
CA CYS A 399 -11.07 20.61 12.61
C CYS A 399 -10.55 20.42 14.04
N THR A 400 -9.68 21.34 14.47
CA THR A 400 -9.26 21.41 15.87
C THR A 400 -10.08 22.48 16.59
N GLN A 401 -10.71 22.10 17.71
CA GLN A 401 -11.37 23.02 18.63
C GLN A 401 -11.00 22.63 20.06
N ASP A 402 -10.70 23.63 20.90
CA ASP A 402 -10.33 23.43 22.32
C ASP A 402 -9.13 22.48 22.50
N GLY A 403 -8.18 22.52 21.54
CA GLY A 403 -6.99 21.66 21.53
C GLY A 403 -7.26 20.19 21.19
N ARG A 404 -8.48 19.85 20.72
CA ARG A 404 -8.91 18.48 20.40
C ARG A 404 -9.43 18.40 18.97
N LEU A 405 -9.23 17.25 18.33
CA LEU A 405 -9.78 16.97 17.01
C LEU A 405 -11.27 16.63 17.10
N LYS A 406 -12.05 17.26 16.23
CA LYS A 406 -13.48 17.00 16.02
C LYS A 406 -13.72 16.72 14.54
N SER A 407 -14.71 15.89 14.24
CA SER A 407 -15.10 15.58 12.86
C SER A 407 -16.48 16.16 12.56
N GLY A 408 -16.69 16.65 11.35
CA GLY A 408 -17.99 17.13 10.88
C GLY A 408 -18.24 16.74 9.43
N VAL A 409 -19.37 17.16 8.89
CA VAL A 409 -19.70 16.97 7.46
C VAL A 409 -20.12 18.29 6.84
N MET A 410 -19.75 18.50 5.58
CA MET A 410 -20.44 19.46 4.71
C MET A 410 -21.53 18.72 3.94
N ILE A 411 -22.74 19.27 3.95
CA ILE A 411 -23.88 18.79 3.17
C ILE A 411 -23.98 19.68 1.94
N GLY A 412 -23.87 19.08 0.76
CA GLY A 412 -23.83 19.78 -0.52
C GLY A 412 -25.09 19.55 -1.34
N THR A 413 -25.70 20.64 -1.81
CA THR A 413 -26.75 20.61 -2.83
C THR A 413 -26.24 21.23 -4.11
N TRP A 414 -26.33 20.49 -5.22
CA TRP A 414 -25.93 21.01 -6.53
C TRP A 414 -26.75 22.23 -6.93
N ARG A 415 -26.10 23.25 -7.50
CA ARG A 415 -26.78 24.36 -8.17
C ARG A 415 -27.47 23.83 -9.43
N ALA A 416 -28.57 24.46 -9.83
CA ALA A 416 -29.41 23.99 -10.94
C ALA A 416 -28.66 23.88 -12.29
N ASP A 417 -27.67 24.74 -12.52
CA ASP A 417 -26.85 24.79 -13.73
C ASP A 417 -25.59 23.92 -13.66
N LEU A 418 -25.37 23.22 -12.53
CA LEU A 418 -24.18 22.43 -12.24
C LEU A 418 -22.87 23.23 -12.28
N SER A 419 -22.93 24.55 -12.08
CA SER A 419 -21.75 25.42 -11.98
C SER A 419 -21.02 25.27 -10.64
N GLY A 420 -21.67 24.67 -9.64
CA GLY A 420 -21.09 24.41 -8.35
C GLY A 420 -22.07 23.79 -7.37
N VAL A 421 -21.67 23.77 -6.10
CA VAL A 421 -22.43 23.17 -5.00
C VAL A 421 -22.63 24.21 -3.92
N ASN A 422 -23.84 24.28 -3.38
CA ASN A 422 -24.15 25.04 -2.18
C ASN A 422 -23.88 24.16 -0.97
N TRP A 423 -22.89 24.54 -0.18
CA TRP A 423 -22.42 23.76 0.96
C TRP A 423 -22.93 24.33 2.28
N GLN A 424 -23.37 23.45 3.17
CA GLN A 424 -23.78 23.78 4.53
C GLN A 424 -23.01 22.90 5.52
N ARG A 425 -22.50 23.49 6.60
CA ARG A 425 -21.92 22.72 7.71
C ARG A 425 -22.99 21.96 8.47
N GLY A 426 -22.77 20.67 8.66
CA GLY A 426 -23.49 19.83 9.62
C GLY A 426 -22.92 19.99 11.04
N PRO A 427 -23.47 19.23 12.01
CA PRO A 427 -22.98 19.25 13.39
C PRO A 427 -21.58 18.62 13.49
N LEU A 428 -20.83 19.03 14.51
CA LEU A 428 -19.57 18.40 14.89
C LEU A 428 -19.84 17.18 15.77
N LEU A 429 -19.14 16.10 15.50
CA LEU A 429 -19.08 14.90 16.32
C LEU A 429 -17.80 14.94 17.16
N GLU A 430 -17.95 14.69 18.45
CA GLU A 430 -16.85 14.67 19.40
C GLU A 430 -17.02 13.56 20.43
N VAL A 431 -15.89 13.20 21.04
CA VAL A 431 -15.80 12.23 22.14
C VAL A 431 -15.30 12.94 23.39
N THR A 432 -15.65 12.40 24.55
CA THR A 432 -15.17 12.92 25.83
C THR A 432 -13.65 12.73 25.98
N PRO A 433 -12.96 13.57 26.78
CA PRO A 433 -11.54 13.37 27.08
C PRO A 433 -11.19 11.98 27.62
N GLY A 434 -12.09 11.37 28.39
CA GLY A 434 -11.91 10.02 28.93
C GLY A 434 -12.04 8.89 27.90
N GLN A 435 -12.77 9.12 26.80
CA GLN A 435 -12.83 8.18 25.67
C GLN A 435 -11.60 8.32 24.76
N SER A 436 -11.12 9.55 24.59
CA SER A 436 -9.95 9.86 23.77
C SER A 436 -9.36 11.23 24.16
N GLY A 437 -8.08 11.25 24.51
CA GLY A 437 -7.37 12.49 24.85
C GLY A 437 -7.19 13.46 23.68
N GLY A 438 -7.05 12.95 22.45
CA GLY A 438 -6.86 13.77 21.24
C GLY A 438 -8.14 14.06 20.45
N GLY A 439 -9.26 13.39 20.76
CA GLY A 439 -10.52 13.52 20.03
C GLY A 439 -10.75 12.44 18.94
N ALA A 440 -11.71 12.70 18.06
CA ALA A 440 -12.09 11.78 16.99
C ALA A 440 -11.95 12.46 15.61
N CYS A 441 -11.20 11.84 14.72
CA CYS A 441 -10.77 12.41 13.44
C CYS A 441 -10.89 11.42 12.28
N GLU A 442 -10.46 11.83 11.08
CA GLU A 442 -10.36 10.97 9.89
C GLU A 442 -11.66 10.24 9.53
N MET A 443 -12.80 10.90 9.75
CA MET A 443 -14.12 10.31 9.53
C MET A 443 -14.29 9.83 8.09
N GLN A 444 -14.68 8.56 7.95
CA GLN A 444 -15.15 7.98 6.69
C GLN A 444 -16.63 7.64 6.81
N VAL A 445 -17.36 7.79 5.70
CA VAL A 445 -18.80 7.53 5.65
C VAL A 445 -19.18 6.64 4.46
N CYS A 446 -20.23 5.86 4.64
CA CYS A 446 -20.98 5.22 3.56
C CYS A 446 -22.47 5.23 3.88
N GLN A 447 -23.31 4.80 2.94
CA GLN A 447 -24.76 4.78 3.14
C GLN A 447 -25.30 3.36 3.06
N PHE A 448 -26.05 2.95 4.08
CA PHE A 448 -26.78 1.68 4.08
C PHE A 448 -27.87 1.68 2.98
N PRO A 449 -28.38 0.48 2.60
CA PRO A 449 -29.48 0.36 1.65
C PRO A 449 -30.75 1.11 2.05
N ASP A 450 -31.02 1.24 3.35
CA ASP A 450 -32.18 1.94 3.92
C ASP A 450 -32.04 3.47 3.95
N GLY A 451 -30.90 4.01 3.49
CA GLY A 451 -30.64 5.45 3.44
C GLY A 451 -29.93 6.02 4.67
N ARG A 452 -29.76 5.26 5.75
CA ARG A 452 -28.95 5.71 6.90
C ARG A 452 -27.49 5.88 6.49
N VAL A 453 -26.86 6.97 6.94
CA VAL A 453 -25.42 7.20 6.74
C VAL A 453 -24.67 6.62 7.94
N PHE A 454 -23.74 5.71 7.67
CA PHE A 454 -22.85 5.13 8.65
C PHE A 454 -21.51 5.86 8.63
N ALA A 455 -21.03 6.29 9.80
CA ALA A 455 -19.72 6.89 9.99
C ALA A 455 -18.82 6.00 10.83
N ILE A 456 -17.55 5.94 10.43
CA ILE A 456 -16.46 5.35 11.22
C ILE A 456 -15.33 6.39 11.37
N LEU A 457 -14.84 6.55 12.59
CA LEU A 457 -13.88 7.59 12.95
C LEU A 457 -12.66 6.96 13.65
N ARG A 458 -11.51 7.57 13.39
CA ARG A 458 -10.29 7.28 14.10
C ARG A 458 -10.34 7.88 15.50
N GLN A 459 -9.93 7.11 16.49
CA GLN A 459 -9.53 7.65 17.78
C GLN A 459 -8.14 8.30 17.65
N GLN A 460 -7.98 9.50 18.21
CA GLN A 460 -6.67 10.13 18.43
C GLN A 460 -6.24 9.91 19.90
N GLY A 461 -5.09 9.31 20.17
CA GLY A 461 -4.52 9.18 21.53
C GLY A 461 -3.04 9.58 21.53
N GLY A 462 -2.39 10.06 22.60
CA GLY A 462 -2.79 10.42 23.96
C GLY A 462 -1.82 11.48 24.51
N GLY A 463 -2.23 12.22 25.56
CA GLY A 463 -1.41 13.26 26.19
C GLY A 463 -0.13 12.73 26.85
N LEU A 464 0.67 13.66 27.39
CA LEU A 464 1.95 13.42 28.07
C LEU A 464 1.95 12.18 28.99
N VAL A 465 3.13 11.56 29.12
CA VAL A 465 3.47 10.32 29.85
C VAL A 465 2.85 10.18 31.26
N SER A 466 2.40 11.27 31.88
CA SER A 466 1.76 11.28 33.20
C SER A 466 0.27 10.92 33.22
N ASP A 467 -0.45 10.97 32.08
CA ASP A 467 -1.91 10.76 32.02
C ASP A 467 -2.30 9.53 31.17
N ILE A 468 -1.78 8.35 31.53
CA ILE A 468 -2.12 7.04 30.92
C ILE A 468 -3.53 6.56 31.35
N THR A 469 -4.51 7.46 31.41
CA THR A 469 -5.90 7.06 31.66
C THR A 469 -6.54 6.54 30.37
N ARG A 470 -6.45 5.21 30.20
CA ARG A 470 -7.43 4.33 29.49
C ARG A 470 -8.06 4.84 28.18
N GLY A 471 -7.25 5.22 27.18
CA GLY A 471 -7.75 5.22 25.80
C GLY A 471 -8.12 3.80 25.38
N TRP A 472 -9.30 3.60 24.77
CA TRP A 472 -9.79 2.24 24.47
C TRP A 472 -9.04 1.58 23.30
N GLY A 473 -8.38 2.34 22.43
CA GLY A 473 -7.75 1.80 21.23
C GLY A 473 -8.79 1.18 20.33
N VAL A 474 -9.78 1.97 19.90
CA VAL A 474 -10.92 1.53 19.08
C VAL A 474 -11.17 2.51 17.94
N LYS A 475 -11.98 2.10 16.96
CA LYS A 475 -12.67 3.05 16.09
C LYS A 475 -13.97 3.50 16.77
N PHE A 476 -14.41 4.73 16.51
CA PHE A 476 -15.75 5.16 16.91
C PHE A 476 -16.70 5.08 15.72
N ARG A 477 -17.97 4.83 15.98
CA ARG A 477 -19.03 4.81 14.98
C ARG A 477 -20.18 5.72 15.37
N SER A 478 -20.88 6.23 14.38
CA SER A 478 -22.14 6.96 14.53
C SER A 478 -23.01 6.75 13.29
N VAL A 479 -24.30 7.00 13.41
CA VAL A 479 -25.27 6.89 12.32
C VAL A 479 -26.11 8.16 12.21
N SER A 480 -26.44 8.54 10.98
CA SER A 480 -27.40 9.60 10.67
C SER A 480 -28.57 9.02 9.87
N ALA A 481 -29.80 9.37 10.27
CA ALA A 481 -31.02 8.98 9.57
C ALA A 481 -31.53 10.06 8.60
N ASP A 482 -30.91 11.23 8.59
CA ASP A 482 -31.36 12.44 7.87
C ASP A 482 -30.26 13.06 7.01
N ASN A 483 -29.42 12.19 6.42
CA ASN A 483 -28.38 12.54 5.46
C ASN A 483 -27.32 13.49 6.03
N GLY A 484 -26.93 13.27 7.29
CA GLY A 484 -25.84 13.96 7.97
C GLY A 484 -26.24 15.21 8.74
N ARG A 485 -27.54 15.55 8.80
CA ARG A 485 -28.05 16.74 9.51
C ARG A 485 -28.04 16.54 11.03
N THR A 486 -28.35 15.33 11.49
CA THR A 486 -28.21 14.89 12.87
C THR A 486 -27.52 13.53 12.94
N TRP A 487 -26.86 13.25 14.07
CA TRP A 487 -26.07 12.04 14.29
C TRP A 487 -26.36 11.45 15.66
N SER A 488 -26.32 10.13 15.76
CA SER A 488 -26.27 9.45 17.06
C SER A 488 -24.98 9.81 17.81
N ALA A 489 -24.95 9.56 19.11
CA ALA A 489 -23.72 9.68 19.88
C ALA A 489 -22.58 8.84 19.26
N LEU A 490 -21.34 9.32 19.39
CA LEU A 490 -20.17 8.53 19.03
C LEU A 490 -19.98 7.40 20.05
N GLU A 491 -20.08 6.18 19.56
CA GLU A 491 -19.93 4.97 20.36
C GLU A 491 -18.76 4.15 19.82
N PRO A 492 -18.07 3.37 20.67
CA PRO A 492 -16.98 2.54 20.20
C PRO A 492 -17.50 1.48 19.22
N LEU A 493 -16.67 1.08 18.27
CA LEU A 493 -16.95 -0.05 17.43
C LEU A 493 -16.89 -1.33 18.27
N THR A 494 -17.97 -2.11 18.22
CA THR A 494 -18.09 -3.38 18.91
C THR A 494 -18.28 -4.53 17.93
N ASP A 495 -18.17 -5.74 18.45
CA ASP A 495 -18.66 -6.95 17.81
C ASP A 495 -20.13 -7.26 18.22
N GLU A 496 -20.69 -8.32 17.64
CA GLU A 496 -22.08 -8.77 17.85
C GLU A 496 -22.40 -9.26 19.27
N GLU A 497 -21.39 -9.46 20.12
CA GLU A 497 -21.53 -9.82 21.54
C GLU A 497 -21.39 -8.57 22.46
N GLY A 498 -21.18 -7.38 21.87
CA GLY A 498 -20.95 -6.13 22.59
C GLY A 498 -19.50 -5.93 23.05
N GLY A 499 -18.57 -6.81 22.66
CA GLY A 499 -17.15 -6.67 22.94
C GLY A 499 -16.52 -5.55 22.12
N LEU A 500 -15.56 -4.80 22.69
CA LEU A 500 -14.84 -3.75 21.96
C LEU A 500 -13.97 -4.35 20.85
N VAL A 501 -14.08 -3.77 19.65
CA VAL A 501 -13.16 -4.07 18.55
C VAL A 501 -11.95 -3.15 18.66
N TYR A 502 -10.88 -3.70 19.23
CA TYR A 502 -9.64 -2.97 19.39
C TYR A 502 -8.96 -2.70 18.04
N SER A 503 -8.67 -1.44 17.76
CA SER A 503 -7.95 -0.99 16.59
C SER A 503 -6.95 0.12 16.90
N GLY A 504 -5.80 0.08 16.23
CA GLY A 504 -4.82 1.16 16.29
C GLY A 504 -5.37 2.53 15.85
N SER A 505 -4.73 3.62 16.29
CA SER A 505 -4.99 5.01 15.90
C SER A 505 -4.59 5.23 14.45
N SER A 506 -5.37 4.70 13.52
CA SER A 506 -5.10 4.71 12.08
C SER A 506 -6.27 5.25 11.30
N TRP A 507 -6.02 5.57 10.04
CA TRP A 507 -7.06 5.87 9.06
C TRP A 507 -8.13 4.78 9.08
N PRO A 508 -9.43 5.07 9.28
CA PRO A 508 -10.46 4.05 9.17
C PRO A 508 -10.90 3.92 7.71
N GLY A 509 -11.61 2.85 7.34
CA GLY A 509 -12.19 2.73 6.00
C GLY A 509 -13.58 2.15 6.09
N THR A 510 -14.51 2.64 5.27
CA THR A 510 -15.82 2.01 5.12
C THR A 510 -16.31 2.12 3.68
N ILE A 511 -17.08 1.12 3.25
CA ILE A 511 -17.74 1.08 1.94
C ILE A 511 -19.07 0.34 2.06
N ALA A 512 -20.06 0.78 1.30
CA ALA A 512 -21.22 -0.04 0.94
C ALA A 512 -20.96 -0.64 -0.44
N SER A 513 -20.98 -1.97 -0.55
CA SER A 513 -20.82 -2.67 -1.84
C SER A 513 -21.89 -2.21 -2.81
N SER A 514 -21.51 -1.74 -4.00
CA SER A 514 -22.50 -1.36 -5.02
C SER A 514 -23.31 -2.55 -5.54
N LYS A 515 -22.77 -3.78 -5.40
CA LYS A 515 -23.42 -5.02 -5.81
C LYS A 515 -24.45 -5.53 -4.81
N THR A 516 -24.10 -5.51 -3.52
CA THR A 516 -24.88 -6.21 -2.48
C THR A 516 -25.52 -5.28 -1.47
N GLY A 517 -25.08 -4.02 -1.41
CA GLY A 517 -25.48 -3.06 -0.39
C GLY A 517 -24.89 -3.33 1.00
N LYS A 518 -24.16 -4.43 1.20
CA LYS A 518 -23.50 -4.75 2.46
C LYS A 518 -22.41 -3.73 2.77
N VAL A 519 -22.29 -3.36 4.05
CA VAL A 519 -21.31 -2.40 4.52
C VAL A 519 -20.13 -3.13 5.14
N TYR A 520 -18.92 -2.69 4.81
CA TYR A 520 -17.67 -3.22 5.34
C TYR A 520 -16.85 -2.12 6.01
N VAL A 521 -16.05 -2.50 7.01
CA VAL A 521 -15.10 -1.62 7.71
C VAL A 521 -13.69 -2.19 7.64
N LEU A 522 -12.72 -1.31 7.34
CA LEU A 522 -11.29 -1.59 7.50
C LEU A 522 -10.79 -1.09 8.85
N PHE A 523 -10.03 -1.93 9.53
CA PHE A 523 -9.44 -1.62 10.83
C PHE A 523 -8.09 -2.32 11.03
N ASN A 524 -7.31 -1.86 12.01
CA ASN A 524 -6.00 -2.42 12.33
C ASN A 524 -6.07 -3.09 13.70
N PRO A 525 -6.27 -4.42 13.79
CA PRO A 525 -6.45 -5.07 15.08
C PRO A 525 -5.22 -4.89 15.97
N ILE A 526 -5.46 -4.64 17.26
CA ILE A 526 -4.45 -4.58 18.30
C ILE A 526 -4.90 -5.39 19.51
N VAL A 527 -3.98 -5.79 20.37
CA VAL A 527 -4.36 -6.37 21.67
C VAL A 527 -4.65 -5.24 22.68
N PRO A 528 -5.56 -5.46 23.65
CA PRO A 528 -5.97 -4.43 24.61
C PRO A 528 -4.77 -3.83 25.38
N ASN A 529 -4.89 -2.57 25.80
CA ASN A 529 -3.92 -1.84 26.64
C ASN A 529 -2.54 -1.60 26.00
N TRP A 530 -2.39 -1.73 24.69
CA TRP A 530 -1.15 -1.34 24.02
C TRP A 530 -0.97 0.18 23.95
N TRP A 531 0.26 0.61 24.26
CA TRP A 531 0.63 2.02 24.37
C TRP A 531 0.27 2.82 23.10
N GLY A 532 -0.50 3.90 23.28
CA GLY A 532 -0.79 4.89 22.24
C GLY A 532 -1.64 4.41 21.06
N CYS A 533 -2.14 3.16 21.07
CA CYS A 533 -2.80 2.56 19.90
C CYS A 533 -1.89 2.57 18.65
N GLU A 534 -0.57 2.47 18.85
CA GLU A 534 0.46 2.66 17.82
C GLU A 534 0.62 1.46 16.87
N MET A 535 0.16 0.27 17.25
CA MET A 535 0.31 -0.93 16.43
C MET A 535 -0.63 -0.90 15.21
N ARG A 536 -0.04 -1.03 14.03
CA ARG A 536 -0.76 -1.12 12.75
C ARG A 536 -0.15 -2.23 11.88
N LEU A 537 0.06 -3.40 12.48
CA LEU A 537 0.84 -4.49 11.88
C LEU A 537 0.03 -5.35 10.90
N ALA A 538 -1.29 -5.20 10.89
CA ALA A 538 -2.19 -5.86 9.96
C ALA A 538 -3.35 -4.94 9.62
N VAL A 539 -3.99 -5.17 8.47
CA VAL A 539 -5.26 -4.54 8.08
C VAL A 539 -6.30 -5.64 7.92
N HIS A 540 -7.43 -5.49 8.59
CA HIS A 540 -8.55 -6.41 8.52
C HIS A 540 -9.76 -5.72 7.91
N ILE A 541 -10.63 -6.50 7.29
CA ILE A 541 -11.96 -6.10 6.82
C ILE A 541 -13.02 -6.94 7.53
N ALA A 542 -14.18 -6.36 7.83
CA ALA A 542 -15.34 -7.10 8.32
C ALA A 542 -16.65 -6.45 7.88
N GLU A 543 -17.69 -7.26 7.74
CA GLU A 543 -19.06 -6.80 7.48
C GLU A 543 -19.67 -6.18 8.75
N VAL A 544 -20.49 -5.15 8.54
CA VAL A 544 -21.24 -4.45 9.59
C VAL A 544 -22.68 -4.97 9.61
N ASP A 545 -23.17 -5.34 10.79
CA ASP A 545 -24.60 -5.56 11.02
C ASP A 545 -25.32 -4.19 10.97
N PRO A 546 -26.25 -3.97 10.03
CA PRO A 546 -26.91 -2.67 9.86
C PRO A 546 -27.91 -2.35 10.98
N GLU A 547 -28.40 -3.34 11.71
CA GLU A 547 -29.35 -3.13 12.82
C GLU A 547 -28.59 -2.84 14.12
N ARG A 548 -27.56 -3.63 14.41
CA ARG A 548 -26.78 -3.52 15.66
C ARG A 548 -25.61 -2.55 15.58
N LEU A 549 -25.21 -2.14 14.37
CA LEU A 549 -24.09 -1.24 14.11
C LEU A 549 -22.75 -1.74 14.70
N CYS A 550 -22.53 -3.05 14.59
CA CYS A 550 -21.35 -3.76 15.09
C CYS A 550 -20.71 -4.62 13.98
N LEU A 551 -19.48 -5.08 14.18
CA LEU A 551 -18.83 -6.01 13.25
C LEU A 551 -19.31 -7.45 13.46
N LEU A 552 -19.55 -8.17 12.36
CA LEU A 552 -19.82 -9.60 12.38
C LEU A 552 -18.49 -10.36 12.48
N LYS A 553 -18.20 -11.00 13.62
CA LYS A 553 -16.89 -11.64 13.89
C LYS A 553 -16.55 -12.69 12.85
N LYS A 554 -17.55 -13.48 12.45
CA LYS A 554 -17.41 -14.54 11.44
C LYS A 554 -16.98 -14.04 10.06
N THR A 555 -17.07 -12.73 9.80
CA THR A 555 -16.71 -12.10 8.52
C THR A 555 -15.36 -11.38 8.55
N ILE A 556 -14.64 -11.42 9.68
CA ILE A 556 -13.32 -10.81 9.79
C ILE A 556 -12.35 -11.55 8.85
N ALA A 557 -11.82 -10.81 7.88
CA ALA A 557 -10.83 -11.28 6.94
C ALA A 557 -9.58 -10.41 7.02
N VAL A 558 -8.41 -11.04 6.86
CA VAL A 558 -7.14 -10.33 6.77
C VAL A 558 -6.98 -9.77 5.36
N ILE A 559 -6.56 -8.51 5.24
CA ILE A 559 -6.14 -7.90 3.98
C ILE A 559 -4.64 -8.04 3.79
N GLU A 560 -3.85 -7.64 4.79
CA GLU A 560 -2.39 -7.66 4.74
C GLU A 560 -1.82 -7.77 6.16
N THR A 561 -0.67 -8.44 6.31
CA THR A 561 0.01 -8.64 7.60
C THR A 561 1.50 -8.39 7.47
N ARG A 562 2.10 -7.82 8.51
CA ARG A 562 3.54 -7.59 8.57
C ARG A 562 4.29 -8.93 8.51
N HIS A 563 5.28 -9.02 7.61
CA HIS A 563 6.21 -10.15 7.56
C HIS A 563 7.07 -10.24 8.85
N PRO A 564 7.40 -11.43 9.38
CA PRO A 564 8.25 -11.58 10.58
C PRO A 564 9.61 -10.87 10.50
N GLU A 565 10.15 -10.72 9.28
CA GLU A 565 11.42 -10.04 9.00
C GLU A 565 11.34 -8.50 9.01
N HIS A 566 10.13 -7.92 8.99
CA HIS A 566 9.97 -6.48 9.08
C HIS A 566 10.26 -5.99 10.51
N HIS A 567 10.74 -4.76 10.66
CA HIS A 567 10.85 -4.11 11.97
C HIS A 567 9.47 -3.97 12.65
N GLN A 568 9.41 -4.02 13.98
CA GLN A 568 8.16 -3.89 14.74
C GLN A 568 7.46 -2.52 14.63
N PHE A 569 8.14 -1.53 14.03
CA PHE A 569 7.64 -0.16 13.87
C PHE A 569 7.22 0.16 12.44
N VAL A 570 7.26 -0.81 11.53
CA VAL A 570 6.54 -0.67 10.26
C VAL A 570 5.04 -0.76 10.53
N ARG A 571 4.24 -0.11 9.70
CA ARG A 571 2.81 0.12 9.95
C ARG A 571 2.03 0.21 8.65
N PHE A 572 0.87 -0.43 8.56
CA PHE A 572 -0.10 -0.28 7.47
C PHE A 572 -1.16 0.75 7.87
N SER A 573 -1.21 1.87 7.17
CA SER A 573 -2.12 2.99 7.48
C SER A 573 -2.27 3.92 6.28
N ASN A 574 -3.20 4.89 6.37
CA ASN A 574 -3.36 6.01 5.43
C ASN A 574 -3.70 5.56 4.01
N TRP A 575 -4.47 4.49 3.88
CA TRP A 575 -4.85 3.93 2.60
C TRP A 575 -5.90 4.79 1.88
N GLN A 576 -5.86 4.73 0.54
CA GLN A 576 -6.89 5.29 -0.32
C GLN A 576 -7.75 4.20 -0.94
N VAL A 577 -8.98 4.56 -1.29
CA VAL A 577 -10.00 3.58 -1.61
C VAL A 577 -10.91 4.08 -2.73
N VAL A 578 -11.13 3.24 -3.73
CA VAL A 578 -12.15 3.43 -4.78
C VAL A 578 -12.76 2.08 -5.16
N GLU A 579 -14.01 2.07 -5.63
CA GLU A 579 -14.64 0.86 -6.16
C GLU A 579 -14.41 0.80 -7.68
N GLU A 580 -13.92 -0.34 -8.16
CA GLU A 580 -13.64 -0.59 -9.58
C GLU A 580 -14.94 -0.73 -10.36
N ARG A 581 -15.11 0.11 -11.39
CA ARG A 581 -16.25 0.00 -12.31
C ARG A 581 -16.28 -1.33 -13.04
N GLY A 582 -17.48 -1.84 -13.28
CA GLY A 582 -17.74 -3.10 -13.97
C GLY A 582 -17.53 -4.33 -13.09
N THR A 583 -16.46 -4.39 -12.29
CA THR A 583 -16.20 -5.56 -11.42
C THR A 583 -16.77 -5.42 -10.02
N GLY A 584 -16.99 -4.18 -9.52
CA GLY A 584 -17.38 -3.92 -8.13
C GLY A 584 -16.31 -4.29 -7.11
N ARG A 585 -15.06 -4.53 -7.54
CA ARG A 585 -13.96 -4.84 -6.63
C ARG A 585 -13.55 -3.59 -5.87
N TRP A 586 -13.11 -3.77 -4.64
CA TRP A 586 -12.56 -2.68 -3.87
C TRP A 586 -11.08 -2.51 -4.18
N LEU A 587 -10.69 -1.33 -4.64
CA LEU A 587 -9.30 -0.99 -4.91
C LEU A 587 -8.77 -0.20 -3.73
N LEU A 588 -7.91 -0.85 -2.95
CA LEU A 588 -7.20 -0.26 -1.84
C LEU A 588 -5.77 0.10 -2.30
N PHE A 589 -5.35 1.34 -2.10
CA PHE A 589 -4.00 1.80 -2.36
C PHE A 589 -3.31 2.05 -1.02
N MET A 590 -2.27 1.28 -0.73
CA MET A 590 -1.65 1.26 0.59
C MET A 590 -0.15 0.98 0.48
N LYS A 591 0.64 1.70 1.27
CA LYS A 591 2.07 1.44 1.45
C LYS A 591 2.35 0.78 2.80
N LEU A 592 3.50 0.12 2.92
CA LEU A 592 4.11 -0.09 4.22
C LEU A 592 4.68 1.25 4.69
N ALA A 593 4.17 1.78 5.79
CA ALA A 593 4.69 2.99 6.42
C ALA A 593 5.63 2.61 7.57
N ILE A 594 6.28 3.63 8.12
CA ILE A 594 7.22 3.47 9.21
C ILE A 594 6.94 4.54 10.28
N SER A 595 7.01 4.17 11.55
CA SER A 595 6.92 5.13 12.65
C SER A 595 8.08 6.13 12.59
N GLU A 596 7.83 7.35 13.05
CA GLU A 596 8.84 8.35 13.39
C GLU A 596 9.90 7.81 14.35
N TYR A 597 9.53 6.88 15.24
CA TYR A 597 10.43 6.21 16.18
C TYR A 597 11.21 5.05 15.55
N CYS A 598 10.90 4.67 14.30
CA CYS A 598 11.65 3.62 13.65
C CYS A 598 12.99 4.16 13.14
N PRO A 599 14.08 3.48 13.49
CA PRO A 599 15.42 3.94 13.18
C PRO A 599 15.94 3.42 11.83
N LEU A 600 15.30 2.40 11.27
CA LEU A 600 15.71 1.77 10.02
C LEU A 600 14.87 2.31 8.86
N ARG A 601 15.39 3.31 8.14
CA ARG A 601 14.64 4.01 7.08
C ARG A 601 15.09 3.69 5.66
N LEU A 602 16.28 3.12 5.48
CA LEU A 602 16.86 2.91 4.15
C LEU A 602 16.60 1.48 3.67
N GLY A 603 16.11 1.37 2.45
CA GLY A 603 16.09 0.12 1.69
C GLY A 603 14.84 -0.75 1.83
N TYR A 604 13.95 -0.43 2.75
CA TYR A 604 12.65 -1.12 2.84
C TYR A 604 11.82 -0.85 1.59
N ASP A 605 11.04 -1.84 1.19
CA ASP A 605 10.01 -1.70 0.18
C ASP A 605 8.83 -0.89 0.73
N PHE A 606 8.96 0.42 0.62
CA PHE A 606 7.92 1.39 0.98
C PHE A 606 7.07 1.80 -0.23
N ALA A 607 7.13 1.05 -1.33
CA ALA A 607 6.31 1.34 -2.49
C ALA A 607 4.82 1.31 -2.13
N THR A 608 4.05 2.14 -2.84
CA THR A 608 2.59 2.07 -2.73
C THR A 608 2.08 0.93 -3.61
N TYR A 609 1.29 0.05 -3.02
CA TYR A 609 0.68 -1.09 -3.70
C TYR A 609 -0.82 -0.91 -3.85
N ARG A 610 -1.37 -1.49 -4.91
CA ARG A 610 -2.80 -1.65 -5.10
C ARG A 610 -3.22 -3.06 -4.69
N TYR A 611 -4.32 -3.16 -3.97
CA TYR A 611 -4.96 -4.40 -3.54
C TYR A 611 -6.37 -4.40 -4.14
N ALA A 612 -6.65 -5.36 -5.01
CA ALA A 612 -8.00 -5.63 -5.49
C ALA A 612 -8.67 -6.63 -4.55
N ILE A 613 -9.66 -6.17 -3.81
CA ILE A 613 -10.42 -6.95 -2.84
C ILE A 613 -11.75 -7.32 -3.50
N SER A 614 -11.95 -8.60 -3.76
CA SER A 614 -13.24 -9.13 -4.20
C SER A 614 -14.07 -9.43 -2.96
N LEU A 615 -15.26 -8.84 -2.90
CA LEU A 615 -16.25 -9.09 -1.85
C LEU A 615 -17.19 -10.22 -2.29
N PRO A 616 -17.79 -10.97 -1.35
CA PRO A 616 -18.80 -11.98 -1.68
C PRO A 616 -20.02 -11.33 -2.35
N GLU A 617 -20.64 -12.09 -3.26
CA GLU A 617 -21.92 -11.73 -3.88
C GLU A 617 -23.11 -11.84 -2.92
#